data_AF-A0AAE6WBU4-F1
#
_entry.id   AF-A0AAE6WBU4-F1
#
_cell.length_a   1.000
_cell.length_b   1.000
_cell.length_c   1.000
_cell.angle_alpha   90.00
_cell.angle_beta   90.00
_cell.angle_gamma   90.00
#
_symmetry.space_group_name_H-M   'P 1'
#
loop_
_entity.id
_entity.type
_entity.pdbx_description
1 polymer ?
#
loop_
_entity_poly.entity_id
_entity_poly.type
_entity_poly.pdbx_seq_one_letter_code
_entity_poly.pdbx_strand_id
1 'polypeptide(L)'
;MSATRRQVLARTGAVAGIAFTGSLSELFAGTAAAKGMGKAGYGPLVPDPKGLLDLPKGFRYRVLSREGDRMLSGEGQVPSNHDGMAAFGGRRGQVHLVRNHENRPTAPIRVPPVRGLTYDPEGMGGCTALTLDPAHRVLGERVAIAGTSTNCAGGPTPWGTWLTCEETEDKAGTNGYTKDHGFIFEVDPVDPHRSGAVPLKAMGRFQHEAIAIDPRHGIVYETEDAFERPFGLFYRFLPEKPRGGLGSLRAGGALQAMRVPGVPDLSAIQETGASFDRVEWVDVPDPLAEETPIRFQDFGPKGITHAQKLEGCYWGGRSVYFVSSFARSSEGSAADHYGQIWRYDPDRRRLTLVIVFGPDTDVQLPGEEPDNICLAPSGGLMVAEDGEGAQHVYGVTTRGEVYPMARGRQNTGTPEEPAWGEFAGVCFSPDYDTMFVNCYTPGTTFAVTGPWHR
;
A
#
# COMPACT_ATOMS: atom_id res chain seq x y z
N MET A 1 -38.63 28.50 -32.96
CA MET A 1 -38.64 28.35 -31.49
C MET A 1 -38.66 26.84 -31.21
N SER A 2 -37.52 26.24 -30.84
CA SER A 2 -37.08 26.04 -29.44
C SER A 2 -38.00 25.04 -28.72
N ALA A 3 -37.60 23.89 -28.16
CA ALA A 3 -36.32 23.24 -27.85
C ALA A 3 -36.64 21.73 -27.64
N THR A 4 -36.10 20.83 -28.46
CA THR A 4 -34.98 19.89 -28.20
C THR A 4 -35.25 18.69 -27.27
N ARG A 5 -35.50 17.53 -27.92
CA ARG A 5 -35.00 16.14 -27.75
C ARG A 5 -34.12 15.68 -26.55
N ARG A 6 -33.99 16.40 -25.43
CA ARG A 6 -33.00 16.07 -24.36
C ARG A 6 -33.57 15.43 -23.07
N GLN A 7 -34.76 14.83 -23.07
CA GLN A 7 -35.36 14.32 -21.81
C GLN A 7 -36.01 12.93 -21.83
N VAL A 8 -35.89 12.10 -22.88
CA VAL A 8 -36.64 10.82 -22.92
C VAL A 8 -35.78 9.57 -23.25
N LEU A 9 -34.46 9.63 -23.14
CA LEU A 9 -33.61 8.42 -23.19
C LEU A 9 -32.77 8.22 -21.91
N ALA A 10 -33.40 8.50 -20.77
CA ALA A 10 -32.92 8.16 -19.43
C ALA A 10 -33.26 6.72 -19.00
N ARG A 11 -33.43 5.78 -19.94
CA ARG A 11 -33.78 4.38 -19.62
C ARG A 11 -33.17 3.37 -20.59
N THR A 12 -31.84 3.30 -20.59
CA THR A 12 -31.09 2.07 -20.90
C THR A 12 -29.83 2.11 -20.05
N GLY A 13 -29.78 1.29 -19.01
CA GLY A 13 -28.72 1.27 -18.01
C GLY A 13 -27.35 0.96 -18.63
N ALA A 14 -26.45 1.94 -18.55
CA ALA A 14 -25.05 1.66 -18.34
C ALA A 14 -24.87 1.59 -16.82
N VAL A 15 -24.52 0.44 -16.29
CA VAL A 15 -23.85 0.38 -14.99
C VAL A 15 -22.50 1.04 -15.23
N ALA A 16 -22.35 2.29 -14.80
CA ALA A 16 -21.07 2.99 -14.80
C ALA A 16 -20.15 2.21 -13.85
N GLY A 17 -19.15 1.54 -14.41
CA GLY A 17 -18.43 0.48 -13.72
C GLY A 17 -16.93 0.58 -13.98
N ILE A 18 -16.16 0.27 -12.94
CA ILE A 18 -14.72 0.03 -13.03
C ILE A 18 -14.47 -0.95 -14.18
N ALA A 19 -13.57 -0.58 -15.09
CA ALA A 19 -13.28 -1.35 -16.29
C ALA A 19 -12.10 -2.30 -16.05
N PHE A 20 -12.26 -3.55 -16.49
CA PHE A 20 -11.30 -4.65 -16.28
C PHE A 20 -11.03 -5.38 -17.59
N THR A 21 -9.82 -5.93 -17.75
CA THR A 21 -9.54 -6.94 -18.77
C THR A 21 -8.75 -8.12 -18.24
N GLY A 22 -9.04 -9.29 -18.81
CA GLY A 22 -8.38 -10.54 -18.47
C GLY A 22 -9.00 -11.26 -17.27
N SER A 23 -8.65 -12.54 -17.11
CA SER A 23 -8.99 -13.27 -15.89
C SER A 23 -7.86 -13.04 -14.89
N LEU A 24 -8.15 -12.45 -13.73
CA LEU A 24 -7.19 -12.35 -12.62
C LEU A 24 -6.79 -13.73 -12.07
N SER A 25 -7.25 -14.84 -12.67
CA SER A 25 -6.89 -16.23 -12.35
C SER A 25 -5.38 -16.45 -12.21
N GLU A 26 -4.54 -15.71 -12.95
CA GLU A 26 -3.08 -15.80 -12.83
C GLU A 26 -2.53 -15.25 -11.51
N LEU A 27 -3.20 -14.30 -10.86
CA LEU A 27 -2.84 -13.83 -9.50
C LEU A 27 -2.84 -14.98 -8.49
N PHE A 28 -3.66 -16.01 -8.74
CA PHE A 28 -3.95 -17.10 -7.81
C PHE A 28 -3.34 -18.43 -8.23
N ALA A 29 -2.60 -18.45 -9.35
CA ALA A 29 -1.87 -19.62 -9.81
C ALA A 29 -0.69 -19.91 -8.87
N GLY A 30 -0.96 -20.60 -7.75
CA GLY A 30 0.04 -21.03 -6.77
C GLY A 30 -0.36 -20.87 -5.30
N THR A 31 -1.52 -20.25 -4.98
CA THR A 31 -2.02 -20.16 -3.60
C THR A 31 -2.99 -21.32 -3.31
N ALA A 32 -2.92 -21.90 -2.10
CA ALA A 32 -3.81 -23.00 -1.70
C ALA A 32 -5.31 -22.60 -1.72
N ALA A 33 -5.58 -21.29 -1.74
CA ALA A 33 -6.91 -20.70 -1.74
C ALA A 33 -7.62 -20.70 -3.12
N ALA A 34 -6.98 -21.19 -4.18
CA ALA A 34 -7.56 -21.26 -5.53
C ALA A 34 -8.70 -22.30 -5.73
N LYS A 35 -9.21 -22.95 -4.67
CA LYS A 35 -10.26 -23.98 -4.76
C LYS A 35 -11.59 -23.48 -4.17
N GLY A 36 -12.36 -22.80 -5.02
CA GLY A 36 -13.79 -22.53 -4.79
C GLY A 36 -14.10 -21.06 -5.05
N MET A 37 -14.44 -20.70 -6.30
CA MET A 37 -14.64 -19.29 -6.65
C MET A 37 -15.86 -19.14 -7.56
N GLY A 38 -16.88 -18.42 -7.08
CA GLY A 38 -18.06 -18.08 -7.87
C GLY A 38 -19.24 -17.52 -7.09
N LYS A 39 -19.06 -16.48 -6.26
CA LYS A 39 -20.16 -15.60 -5.83
C LYS A 39 -19.70 -14.14 -5.73
N ALA A 40 -20.64 -13.23 -5.98
CA ALA A 40 -20.47 -11.78 -5.93
C ALA A 40 -20.27 -11.29 -4.48
N GLY A 41 -19.01 -11.13 -4.06
CA GLY A 41 -18.63 -10.58 -2.76
C GLY A 41 -19.23 -11.30 -1.54
N TYR A 42 -19.27 -10.60 -0.39
CA TYR A 42 -19.77 -11.12 0.89
C TYR A 42 -21.19 -10.65 1.27
N GLY A 43 -21.85 -9.92 0.38
CA GLY A 43 -23.15 -9.28 0.64
C GLY A 43 -23.02 -7.87 1.21
N PRO A 44 -24.15 -7.20 1.54
CA PRO A 44 -24.15 -5.82 2.01
C PRO A 44 -23.52 -5.66 3.39
N LEU A 45 -22.96 -4.48 3.65
CA LEU A 45 -22.46 -4.09 4.96
C LEU A 45 -23.61 -3.93 5.96
N VAL A 46 -23.37 -4.36 7.21
CA VAL A 46 -24.30 -4.21 8.32
C VAL A 46 -23.75 -3.13 9.26
N PRO A 47 -24.55 -2.09 9.59
CA PRO A 47 -24.13 -1.05 10.52
C PRO A 47 -23.67 -1.62 11.87
N ASP A 48 -22.48 -1.23 12.31
CA ASP A 48 -21.91 -1.63 13.59
C ASP A 48 -22.59 -0.85 14.73
N PRO A 49 -23.25 -1.52 15.70
CA PRO A 49 -23.83 -0.83 16.85
C PRO A 49 -22.81 -0.12 17.73
N LYS A 50 -21.51 -0.47 17.64
CA LYS A 50 -20.43 0.23 18.34
C LYS A 50 -19.86 1.40 17.55
N GLY A 51 -20.25 1.55 16.29
CA GLY A 51 -19.83 2.65 15.42
C GLY A 51 -18.33 2.64 15.10
N LEU A 52 -17.69 1.47 14.98
CA LEU A 52 -16.28 1.41 14.58
C LEU A 52 -16.11 0.94 13.13
N LEU A 53 -16.69 -0.22 12.80
CA LEU A 53 -16.43 -0.88 11.51
C LEU A 53 -17.65 -1.67 11.04
N ASP A 54 -18.31 -1.17 9.98
CA ASP A 54 -19.41 -1.91 9.35
C ASP A 54 -18.83 -3.08 8.54
N LEU A 55 -19.45 -4.25 8.66
CA LEU A 55 -18.98 -5.49 8.02
C LEU A 55 -20.14 -6.31 7.43
N PRO A 56 -19.90 -7.17 6.42
CA PRO A 56 -20.92 -8.06 5.89
C PRO A 56 -21.42 -9.07 6.94
N LYS A 57 -22.65 -9.55 6.76
CA LYS A 57 -23.25 -10.53 7.66
C LYS A 57 -22.39 -11.79 7.80
N GLY A 58 -22.01 -12.11 9.03
CA GLY A 58 -21.19 -13.28 9.38
C GLY A 58 -19.72 -12.94 9.63
N PHE A 59 -19.29 -11.71 9.35
CA PHE A 59 -18.01 -11.18 9.77
C PHE A 59 -18.12 -10.49 11.14
N ARG A 60 -17.00 -10.44 11.85
CA ARG A 60 -16.84 -9.74 13.13
C ARG A 60 -15.41 -9.22 13.25
N TYR A 61 -15.22 -8.16 14.01
CA TYR A 61 -13.88 -7.65 14.31
C TYR A 61 -13.51 -7.80 15.79
N ARG A 62 -12.20 -7.75 16.04
CA ARG A 62 -11.59 -7.47 17.34
C ARG A 62 -10.68 -6.25 17.17
N VAL A 63 -10.78 -5.29 18.07
CA VAL A 63 -9.77 -4.22 18.17
C VAL A 63 -8.54 -4.78 18.85
N LEU A 64 -7.39 -4.67 18.18
CA LEU A 64 -6.11 -5.17 18.67
C LEU A 64 -5.36 -4.09 19.45
N SER A 65 -5.27 -2.88 18.88
CA SER A 65 -4.49 -1.77 19.42
C SER A 65 -5.12 -0.44 19.01
N ARG A 66 -5.01 0.58 19.86
CA ARG A 66 -5.50 1.94 19.63
C ARG A 66 -4.42 2.95 19.99
N GLU A 67 -4.31 3.98 19.18
CA GLU A 67 -3.51 5.18 19.45
C GLU A 67 -3.74 5.69 20.88
N GLY A 68 -2.65 6.06 21.55
CA GLY A 68 -2.68 6.62 22.90
C GLY A 68 -2.78 5.60 24.04
N ASP A 69 -3.19 4.35 23.78
CA ASP A 69 -3.14 3.28 24.78
C ASP A 69 -1.68 3.01 25.19
N ARG A 70 -1.44 2.47 26.38
CA ARG A 70 -0.08 2.08 26.80
C ARG A 70 0.33 0.79 26.10
N MET A 71 1.49 0.79 25.45
CA MET A 71 2.07 -0.43 24.89
C MET A 71 2.41 -1.43 25.99
N LEU A 72 2.19 -2.72 25.73
CA LEU A 72 2.43 -3.80 26.69
C LEU A 72 3.92 -3.94 27.08
N SER A 73 4.84 -3.48 26.23
CA SER A 73 6.28 -3.45 26.52
C SER A 73 6.64 -2.43 27.62
N GLY A 74 5.81 -1.42 27.86
CA GLY A 74 6.12 -0.29 28.73
C GLY A 74 6.99 0.80 28.08
N GLU A 75 7.26 0.72 26.78
CA GLU A 75 8.11 1.68 26.05
C GLU A 75 7.42 3.01 25.74
N GLY A 76 6.11 3.13 25.99
CA GLY A 76 5.36 4.37 25.81
C GLY A 76 3.90 4.13 25.45
N GLN A 77 3.32 5.10 24.76
CA GLN A 77 1.98 5.02 24.19
C GLN A 77 2.04 4.46 22.77
N VAL A 78 0.95 3.84 22.33
CA VAL A 78 0.73 3.47 20.94
C VAL A 78 0.77 4.76 20.09
N PRO A 79 1.65 4.85 19.09
CA PRO A 79 1.83 6.06 18.28
C PRO A 79 0.64 6.33 17.34
N SER A 80 0.56 7.56 16.82
CA SER A 80 -0.48 7.99 15.87
C SER A 80 -0.30 7.41 14.46
N ASN A 81 -1.26 7.68 13.57
CA ASN A 81 -1.16 7.46 12.12
C ASN A 81 -0.86 6.00 11.73
N HIS A 82 -1.76 5.07 12.05
CA HIS A 82 -1.54 3.65 11.79
C HIS A 82 -1.65 3.32 10.29
N ASP A 83 -0.56 2.88 9.68
CA ASP A 83 -0.45 2.75 8.23
C ASP A 83 -0.08 1.32 7.78
N GLY A 84 0.79 1.17 6.78
CA GLY A 84 1.24 -0.09 6.19
C GLY A 84 1.53 -1.18 7.20
N MET A 85 1.05 -2.39 6.91
CA MET A 85 1.17 -3.51 7.84
C MET A 85 1.24 -4.84 7.13
N ALA A 86 2.02 -5.76 7.70
CA ALA A 86 2.05 -7.16 7.29
C ALA A 86 1.94 -8.12 8.47
N ALA A 87 1.42 -9.31 8.19
CA ALA A 87 1.29 -10.40 9.15
C ALA A 87 2.25 -11.55 8.83
N PHE A 88 2.94 -12.02 9.87
CA PHE A 88 3.96 -13.06 9.79
C PHE A 88 3.61 -14.23 10.71
N GLY A 89 3.87 -15.45 10.25
CA GLY A 89 3.63 -16.66 11.03
C GLY A 89 4.62 -16.81 12.18
N GLY A 90 4.09 -17.05 13.38
CA GLY A 90 4.85 -17.35 14.59
C GLY A 90 4.76 -18.81 15.01
N ARG A 91 5.38 -19.13 16.15
CA ARG A 91 5.32 -20.49 16.72
C ARG A 91 3.94 -20.76 17.30
N ARG A 92 3.48 -22.02 17.28
CA ARG A 92 2.22 -22.45 17.93
C ARG A 92 0.98 -21.67 17.48
N GLY A 93 0.94 -21.29 16.19
CA GLY A 93 -0.17 -20.52 15.60
C GLY A 93 -0.22 -19.06 16.03
N GLN A 94 0.87 -18.52 16.61
CA GLN A 94 0.99 -17.08 16.82
C GLN A 94 1.07 -16.34 15.48
N VAL A 95 0.63 -15.09 15.48
CA VAL A 95 0.80 -14.15 14.37
C VAL A 95 1.57 -12.94 14.89
N HIS A 96 2.58 -12.50 14.15
CA HIS A 96 3.28 -11.26 14.40
C HIS A 96 2.83 -10.22 13.38
N LEU A 97 2.44 -9.03 13.83
CA LEU A 97 2.16 -7.89 12.96
C LEU A 97 3.31 -6.90 13.08
N VAL A 98 3.74 -6.32 11.97
CA VAL A 98 4.56 -5.10 11.96
C VAL A 98 3.71 -4.02 11.31
N ARG A 99 3.48 -2.93 12.05
CA ARG A 99 2.62 -1.82 11.67
C ARG A 99 3.43 -0.54 11.61
N ASN A 100 3.35 0.16 10.50
CA ASN A 100 3.93 1.49 10.33
C ASN A 100 3.14 2.56 11.06
N HIS A 101 3.85 3.63 11.38
CA HIS A 101 3.29 4.88 11.88
C HIS A 101 3.74 6.00 10.94
N GLU A 102 2.82 6.50 10.10
CA GLU A 102 3.07 7.56 9.11
C GLU A 102 3.14 8.94 9.79
N ASN A 103 3.91 9.01 10.87
CA ASN A 103 4.06 10.21 11.65
C ASN A 103 5.00 11.17 10.93
N ARG A 104 4.42 12.32 10.57
CA ARG A 104 5.13 13.54 10.16
C ARG A 104 5.60 14.31 11.41
N PRO A 105 6.43 15.37 11.28
CA PRO A 105 6.90 16.20 12.42
C PRO A 105 5.79 16.82 13.28
N THR A 106 4.54 16.79 12.83
CA THR A 106 3.37 17.33 13.53
C THR A 106 2.52 16.26 14.22
N ALA A 107 2.93 14.99 14.16
CA ALA A 107 2.14 13.88 14.68
C ALA A 107 1.86 14.02 16.19
N PRO A 108 0.64 13.71 16.67
CA PRO A 108 0.29 13.87 18.08
C PRO A 108 1.12 12.98 19.01
N ILE A 109 1.32 11.71 18.64
CA ILE A 109 2.05 10.72 19.43
C ILE A 109 3.12 10.06 18.57
N ARG A 110 4.38 10.37 18.87
CA ARG A 110 5.54 9.80 18.18
C ARG A 110 5.77 8.32 18.49
N VAL A 111 6.50 7.62 17.63
CA VAL A 111 7.10 6.33 17.99
C VAL A 111 8.22 6.58 19.03
N PRO A 112 8.16 5.97 20.22
CA PRO A 112 9.15 6.23 21.27
C PRO A 112 10.57 5.83 20.86
N PRO A 113 11.59 6.65 21.15
CA PRO A 113 12.97 6.28 20.88
C PRO A 113 13.42 5.12 21.78
N VAL A 114 13.98 4.08 21.16
CA VAL A 114 14.50 2.88 21.84
C VAL A 114 15.94 2.64 21.39
N ARG A 115 16.84 2.46 22.36
CA ARG A 115 18.27 2.27 22.09
C ARG A 115 18.50 1.10 21.13
N GLY A 116 19.20 1.36 20.02
CA GLY A 116 19.49 0.37 18.99
C GLY A 116 18.39 0.17 17.94
N LEU A 117 17.23 0.80 18.13
CA LEU A 117 16.11 0.81 17.19
C LEU A 117 15.77 2.23 16.69
N THR A 118 16.49 3.26 17.12
CA THR A 118 16.27 4.65 16.68
C THR A 118 17.25 5.06 15.59
N TYR A 119 16.72 5.43 14.42
CA TYR A 119 17.51 5.99 13.31
C TYR A 119 17.91 7.43 13.60
N ASP A 120 16.97 8.38 13.57
CA ASP A 120 17.14 9.79 13.90
C ASP A 120 16.35 10.12 15.18
N PRO A 121 16.96 10.65 16.25
CA PRO A 121 16.24 11.04 17.45
C PRO A 121 15.09 12.04 17.24
N GLU A 122 15.12 12.82 16.15
CA GLU A 122 14.07 13.80 15.83
C GLU A 122 12.95 13.21 14.98
N GLY A 123 13.19 12.07 14.31
CA GLY A 123 12.16 11.35 13.55
C GLY A 123 10.99 10.90 14.44
N MET A 124 9.76 11.20 14.03
CA MET A 124 8.55 10.86 14.80
C MET A 124 7.88 9.56 14.35
N GLY A 125 8.24 9.07 13.17
CA GLY A 125 7.79 7.82 12.57
C GLY A 125 8.54 6.59 13.08
N GLY A 126 8.13 5.46 12.53
CA GLY A 126 8.66 4.14 12.87
C GLY A 126 7.63 3.04 12.66
N CYS A 127 7.89 1.90 13.28
CA CYS A 127 6.97 0.78 13.31
C CYS A 127 6.80 0.28 14.74
N THR A 128 5.65 -0.31 15.01
CA THR A 128 5.41 -1.17 16.18
C THR A 128 5.22 -2.62 15.76
N ALA A 129 5.57 -3.55 16.64
CA ALA A 129 5.39 -4.98 16.44
C ALA A 129 4.41 -5.56 17.47
N LEU A 130 3.36 -6.22 17.00
CA LEU A 130 2.37 -6.90 17.83
C LEU A 130 2.58 -8.41 17.73
N THR A 131 2.40 -9.12 18.84
CA THR A 131 2.36 -10.58 18.87
C THR A 131 0.97 -11.02 19.32
N LEU A 132 0.30 -11.81 18.49
CA LEU A 132 -1.03 -12.34 18.72
C LEU A 132 -0.97 -13.84 18.99
N ASP A 133 -1.86 -14.33 19.84
CA ASP A 133 -2.14 -15.75 19.94
C ASP A 133 -3.17 -16.22 18.88
N PRO A 134 -3.43 -17.53 18.72
CA PRO A 134 -4.40 -18.04 17.75
C PRO A 134 -5.84 -17.54 17.94
N ALA A 135 -6.17 -16.95 19.11
CA ALA A 135 -7.47 -16.35 19.40
C ALA A 135 -7.46 -14.82 19.21
N HIS A 136 -6.41 -14.27 18.58
CA HIS A 136 -6.17 -12.85 18.35
C HIS A 136 -6.08 -12.03 19.65
N ARG A 137 -5.70 -12.65 20.78
CA ARG A 137 -5.34 -11.91 22.00
C ARG A 137 -3.93 -11.33 21.81
N VAL A 138 -3.77 -10.05 22.10
CA VAL A 138 -2.46 -9.39 22.07
C VAL A 138 -1.64 -9.86 23.26
N LEU A 139 -0.55 -10.56 22.97
CA LEU A 139 0.43 -11.06 23.94
C LEU A 139 1.56 -10.05 24.17
N GLY A 140 1.82 -9.17 23.20
CA GLY A 140 2.80 -8.12 23.30
C GLY A 140 2.62 -7.08 22.20
N GLU A 141 3.00 -5.84 22.50
CA GLU A 141 3.09 -4.71 21.58
C GLU A 141 4.32 -3.89 22.02
N ARG A 142 5.20 -3.58 21.07
CA ARG A 142 6.49 -2.93 21.31
C ARG A 142 6.93 -2.07 20.13
N VAL A 143 7.90 -1.19 20.34
CA VAL A 143 8.61 -0.49 19.26
C VAL A 143 9.43 -1.50 18.44
N ALA A 144 9.33 -1.40 17.12
CA ALA A 144 10.10 -2.23 16.19
C ALA A 144 11.22 -1.42 15.51
N ILE A 145 10.93 -0.20 15.10
CA ILE A 145 11.90 0.80 14.67
C ILE A 145 11.33 2.18 15.02
N ALA A 146 12.19 3.14 15.34
CA ALA A 146 11.82 4.50 15.67
C ALA A 146 12.77 5.49 14.99
N GLY A 147 12.40 6.77 14.99
CA GLY A 147 13.28 7.81 14.46
C GLY A 147 13.39 7.80 12.94
N THR A 148 12.46 7.16 12.26
CA THR A 148 12.21 7.32 10.83
C THR A 148 11.12 8.37 10.63
N SER A 149 10.80 8.73 9.40
CA SER A 149 9.80 9.75 9.04
C SER A 149 8.76 9.18 8.10
N THR A 150 7.49 9.55 8.30
CA THR A 150 6.43 9.34 7.31
C THR A 150 6.42 7.90 6.79
N ASN A 151 6.43 6.94 7.71
CA ASN A 151 6.43 5.53 7.33
C ASN A 151 5.04 5.18 6.76
N CYS A 152 4.90 5.22 5.44
CA CYS A 152 3.62 4.98 4.75
C CYS A 152 3.36 3.47 4.64
N ALA A 153 3.49 2.90 3.44
CA ALA A 153 3.41 1.46 3.23
C ALA A 153 4.76 0.73 3.32
N GLY A 154 4.97 -0.23 2.42
CA GLY A 154 6.10 -1.14 2.46
C GLY A 154 5.80 -2.46 1.80
N GLY A 155 6.50 -3.52 2.22
CA GLY A 155 6.24 -4.85 1.72
C GLY A 155 6.96 -5.97 2.47
N PRO A 156 6.35 -7.17 2.55
CA PRO A 156 6.96 -8.30 3.20
C PRO A 156 8.07 -8.91 2.33
N THR A 157 9.17 -9.30 2.97
CA THR A 157 10.22 -10.06 2.29
C THR A 157 9.89 -11.56 2.24
N PRO A 158 10.40 -12.30 1.24
CA PRO A 158 10.25 -13.76 1.20
C PRO A 158 10.89 -14.51 2.38
N TRP A 159 11.73 -13.85 3.17
CA TRP A 159 12.39 -14.41 4.36
C TRP A 159 11.74 -13.97 5.68
N GLY A 160 10.56 -13.34 5.63
CA GLY A 160 9.73 -13.09 6.81
C GLY A 160 10.14 -11.84 7.61
N THR A 161 10.60 -10.80 6.92
CA THR A 161 10.81 -9.45 7.48
C THR A 161 9.89 -8.46 6.78
N TRP A 162 9.70 -7.29 7.38
CA TRP A 162 8.97 -6.17 6.78
C TRP A 162 9.97 -5.14 6.26
N LEU A 163 9.77 -4.61 5.05
CA LEU A 163 10.43 -3.39 4.59
C LEU A 163 9.46 -2.24 4.79
N THR A 164 9.80 -1.29 5.67
CA THR A 164 9.04 -0.05 5.85
C THR A 164 9.64 1.04 4.98
N CYS A 165 8.78 1.85 4.37
CA CYS A 165 9.13 2.90 3.42
C CYS A 165 8.90 4.28 4.04
N GLU A 166 9.89 5.18 3.94
CA GLU A 166 9.69 6.59 4.28
C GLU A 166 9.21 7.36 3.04
N GLU A 167 8.02 7.97 3.14
CA GLU A 167 7.36 8.75 2.09
C GLU A 167 7.77 10.23 2.23
N THR A 168 9.07 10.51 2.08
CA THR A 168 9.61 11.88 2.20
C THR A 168 10.93 12.01 1.45
N GLU A 169 11.34 13.26 1.19
CA GLU A 169 12.66 13.60 0.65
C GLU A 169 13.45 14.52 1.59
N ASP A 170 13.00 14.68 2.83
CA ASP A 170 13.64 15.60 3.76
C ASP A 170 15.10 15.20 4.04
N LYS A 171 15.98 16.20 4.05
CA LYS A 171 17.40 16.06 4.36
C LYS A 171 17.70 16.52 5.78
N ALA A 172 18.87 16.16 6.27
CA ALA A 172 19.38 16.70 7.53
C ALA A 172 19.33 18.24 7.52
N GLY A 173 18.79 18.83 8.58
CA GLY A 173 18.54 20.26 8.72
C GLY A 173 17.13 20.71 8.32
N THR A 174 16.35 19.88 7.61
CA THR A 174 14.92 20.12 7.35
C THR A 174 14.09 19.55 8.49
N ASN A 175 13.04 20.27 8.92
CA ASN A 175 12.10 19.79 9.95
C ASN A 175 12.74 19.33 11.28
N GLY A 176 13.96 19.81 11.57
CA GLY A 176 14.72 19.43 12.76
C GLY A 176 15.53 18.14 12.61
N TYR A 177 15.43 17.42 11.49
CA TYR A 177 16.14 16.17 11.28
C TYR A 177 17.66 16.34 11.36
N THR A 178 18.32 15.34 11.97
CA THR A 178 19.77 15.26 12.09
C THR A 178 20.40 14.37 11.02
N LYS A 179 19.57 13.61 10.28
CA LYS A 179 19.94 12.72 9.20
C LYS A 179 19.05 12.94 7.98
N ASP A 180 19.51 12.45 6.83
CA ASP A 180 18.67 12.39 5.64
C ASP A 180 17.63 11.28 5.80
N HIS A 181 16.43 11.55 5.28
CA HIS A 181 15.28 10.66 5.23
C HIS A 181 14.86 10.38 3.77
N GLY A 182 13.87 9.51 3.61
CA GLY A 182 13.40 9.00 2.33
C GLY A 182 14.00 7.64 2.00
N PHE A 183 14.29 6.82 3.02
CA PHE A 183 14.90 5.50 2.85
C PHE A 183 13.96 4.36 3.23
N ILE A 184 14.25 3.18 2.72
CA ILE A 184 13.64 1.92 3.17
C ILE A 184 14.44 1.34 4.36
N PHE A 185 13.73 0.75 5.33
CA PHE A 185 14.33 0.04 6.47
C PHE A 185 13.77 -1.37 6.60
N GLU A 186 14.62 -2.32 7.00
CA GLU A 186 14.18 -3.69 7.28
C GLU A 186 13.85 -3.88 8.76
N VAL A 187 12.71 -4.53 9.05
CA VAL A 187 12.18 -4.77 10.38
C VAL A 187 11.94 -6.27 10.58
N ASP A 188 12.60 -6.85 11.59
CA ASP A 188 12.32 -8.22 12.03
C ASP A 188 11.05 -8.23 12.93
N PRO A 189 10.01 -9.02 12.58
CA PRO A 189 8.74 -9.00 13.30
C PRO A 189 8.78 -9.65 14.69
N VAL A 190 9.81 -10.44 14.99
CA VAL A 190 9.93 -11.21 16.23
C VAL A 190 10.92 -10.56 17.19
N ASP A 191 12.10 -10.20 16.68
CA ASP A 191 13.16 -9.54 17.43
C ASP A 191 13.74 -8.38 16.60
N PRO A 192 13.15 -7.18 16.73
CA PRO A 192 13.54 -6.01 15.94
C PRO A 192 15.01 -5.60 16.12
N HIS A 193 15.68 -5.99 17.21
CA HIS A 193 17.10 -5.69 17.39
C HIS A 193 18.01 -6.46 16.41
N ARG A 194 17.54 -7.55 15.81
CA ARG A 194 18.28 -8.27 14.78
C ARG A 194 18.39 -7.45 13.49
N SER A 195 17.38 -6.66 13.18
CA SER A 195 17.42 -5.73 12.06
C SER A 195 18.00 -4.38 12.50
N GLY A 196 17.52 -3.79 13.60
CA GLY A 196 17.95 -2.45 14.02
C GLY A 196 17.51 -1.36 13.03
N ALA A 197 18.00 -0.14 13.23
CA ALA A 197 17.62 1.02 12.43
C ALA A 197 18.67 1.40 11.39
N VAL A 198 18.80 0.58 10.33
CA VAL A 198 19.81 0.75 9.27
C VAL A 198 19.12 1.04 7.94
N PRO A 199 19.33 2.23 7.32
CA PRO A 199 18.71 2.56 6.04
C PRO A 199 19.32 1.75 4.90
N LEU A 200 18.48 1.27 3.98
CA LEU A 200 18.86 0.56 2.77
C LEU A 200 19.17 1.54 1.62
N LYS A 201 20.21 2.35 1.81
CA LYS A 201 20.52 3.50 0.93
C LYS A 201 20.63 3.18 -0.56
N ALA A 202 21.10 1.98 -0.94
CA ALA A 202 21.25 1.59 -2.34
C ALA A 202 19.91 1.39 -3.08
N MET A 203 18.80 1.26 -2.35
CA MET A 203 17.44 1.22 -2.90
C MET A 203 16.92 2.62 -3.27
N GLY A 204 17.68 3.66 -2.96
CA GLY A 204 17.41 5.02 -3.37
C GLY A 204 16.76 5.88 -2.30
N ARG A 205 16.77 7.20 -2.54
CA ARG A 205 16.18 8.21 -1.66
C ARG A 205 15.09 8.99 -2.41
N PHE A 206 13.83 8.74 -2.10
CA PHE A 206 12.65 9.39 -2.68
C PHE A 206 11.43 9.15 -1.79
N GLN A 207 10.24 9.62 -2.18
CA GLN A 207 8.98 9.34 -1.49
C GLN A 207 8.56 7.88 -1.72
N HIS A 208 9.16 6.95 -0.95
CA HIS A 208 8.85 5.52 -1.10
C HIS A 208 7.46 5.23 -0.54
N GLU A 209 6.63 4.58 -1.35
CA GLU A 209 5.29 4.18 -0.93
C GLU A 209 5.27 2.70 -0.55
N ALA A 210 5.24 1.82 -1.56
CA ALA A 210 5.18 0.38 -1.35
C ALA A 210 6.27 -0.38 -2.12
N ILE A 211 6.54 -1.61 -1.68
CA ILE A 211 7.46 -2.50 -2.37
C ILE A 211 6.88 -3.89 -2.60
N ALA A 212 7.37 -4.55 -3.66
CA ALA A 212 7.11 -5.95 -3.92
C ALA A 212 8.40 -6.68 -4.29
N ILE A 213 8.63 -7.87 -3.73
CA ILE A 213 9.82 -8.68 -4.05
C ILE A 213 9.43 -9.84 -4.95
N ASP A 214 10.11 -9.98 -6.09
CA ASP A 214 10.07 -11.20 -6.89
C ASP A 214 10.71 -12.35 -6.09
N PRO A 215 9.94 -13.36 -5.63
CA PRO A 215 10.47 -14.43 -4.80
C PRO A 215 11.43 -15.37 -5.56
N ARG A 216 11.43 -15.34 -6.90
CA ARG A 216 12.31 -16.17 -7.74
C ARG A 216 13.68 -15.53 -7.88
N HIS A 217 13.70 -14.26 -8.29
CA HIS A 217 14.94 -13.55 -8.63
C HIS A 217 15.46 -12.64 -7.52
N GLY A 218 14.63 -12.29 -6.54
CA GLY A 218 14.97 -11.36 -5.45
C GLY A 218 15.01 -9.89 -5.86
N ILE A 219 14.47 -9.54 -7.04
CA ILE A 219 14.33 -8.16 -7.49
C ILE A 219 13.27 -7.48 -6.62
N VAL A 220 13.56 -6.26 -6.15
CA VAL A 220 12.60 -5.44 -5.42
C VAL A 220 12.02 -4.42 -6.38
N TYR A 221 10.70 -4.26 -6.41
CA TYR A 221 10.00 -3.23 -7.16
C TYR A 221 9.46 -2.19 -6.19
N GLU A 222 9.55 -0.92 -6.54
CA GLU A 222 9.33 0.20 -5.62
C GLU A 222 8.52 1.28 -6.33
N THR A 223 7.57 1.88 -5.62
CA THR A 223 6.72 2.98 -6.09
C THR A 223 7.13 4.29 -5.44
N GLU A 224 7.09 5.38 -6.21
CA GLU A 224 7.31 6.74 -5.71
C GLU A 224 6.01 7.54 -5.74
N ASP A 225 5.50 7.88 -4.55
CA ASP A 225 4.31 8.70 -4.42
C ASP A 225 4.64 10.19 -4.57
N ALA A 226 4.88 10.60 -5.81
CA ALA A 226 5.03 12.01 -6.15
C ALA A 226 3.85 12.49 -7.02
N PHE A 227 3.12 13.48 -6.49
CA PHE A 227 1.97 14.11 -7.15
C PHE A 227 2.28 15.48 -7.77
N GLU A 228 3.46 16.07 -7.51
CA GLU A 228 3.93 17.29 -8.18
C GLU A 228 4.82 16.96 -9.38
N ARG A 229 4.79 17.82 -10.43
CA ARG A 229 5.58 17.58 -11.65
C ARG A 229 7.09 17.80 -11.46
N PRO A 230 7.94 16.99 -12.14
CA PRO A 230 7.60 15.75 -12.84
C PRO A 230 7.13 14.71 -11.82
N PHE A 231 6.14 13.90 -12.21
CA PHE A 231 5.51 12.93 -11.30
C PHE A 231 6.42 11.75 -10.95
N GLY A 232 5.96 10.87 -10.07
CA GLY A 232 6.71 9.71 -9.58
C GLY A 232 7.11 8.71 -10.67
N LEU A 233 8.09 7.88 -10.33
CA LEU A 233 8.59 6.80 -11.18
C LEU A 233 8.33 5.42 -10.55
N PHE A 234 8.29 4.39 -11.40
CA PHE A 234 8.28 3.00 -10.95
C PHE A 234 9.68 2.41 -11.07
N TYR A 235 10.20 1.87 -9.97
CA TYR A 235 11.59 1.41 -9.87
C TYR A 235 11.70 -0.11 -9.76
N ARG A 236 12.91 -0.61 -10.06
CA ARG A 236 13.38 -1.90 -9.58
C ARG A 236 14.78 -1.77 -9.01
N PHE A 237 15.02 -2.44 -7.89
CA PHE A 237 16.32 -2.64 -7.30
C PHE A 237 16.80 -4.08 -7.56
N LEU A 238 18.05 -4.19 -7.99
CA LEU A 238 18.75 -5.46 -8.26
C LEU A 238 19.78 -5.71 -7.14
N PRO A 239 19.46 -6.49 -6.10
CA PRO A 239 20.37 -6.68 -4.97
C PRO A 239 21.60 -7.50 -5.38
N GLU A 240 22.75 -7.20 -4.77
CA GLU A 240 23.97 -8.02 -4.92
C GLU A 240 23.84 -9.40 -4.27
N LYS A 241 23.08 -9.49 -3.18
CA LYS A 241 22.79 -10.74 -2.46
C LYS A 241 21.30 -11.02 -2.44
N PRO A 242 20.69 -11.31 -3.61
CA PRO A 242 19.27 -11.59 -3.66
C PRO A 242 18.97 -12.83 -2.81
N ARG A 243 17.90 -12.78 -2.02
CA ARG A 243 17.42 -13.92 -1.21
C ARG A 243 18.38 -14.39 -0.11
N GLY A 244 19.29 -13.53 0.35
CA GLY A 244 20.24 -13.84 1.42
C GLY A 244 19.65 -13.86 2.84
N GLY A 245 18.36 -13.52 3.00
CA GLY A 245 17.70 -13.42 4.30
C GLY A 245 17.83 -12.04 4.95
N LEU A 246 17.56 -11.98 6.26
CA LEU A 246 17.65 -10.76 7.06
C LEU A 246 19.02 -10.07 6.87
N GLY A 247 18.99 -8.78 6.53
CA GLY A 247 20.16 -7.93 6.34
C GLY A 247 20.86 -8.09 4.99
N SER A 248 20.39 -8.99 4.10
CA SER A 248 21.05 -9.24 2.82
C SER A 248 21.02 -8.05 1.85
N LEU A 249 19.95 -7.25 1.88
CA LEU A 249 19.80 -6.04 1.05
C LEU A 249 20.82 -4.95 1.38
N ARG A 250 21.48 -5.01 2.55
CA ARG A 250 22.58 -4.10 2.93
C ARG A 250 23.83 -4.30 2.10
N ALA A 251 23.93 -5.41 1.35
CA ALA A 251 25.03 -5.62 0.42
C ALA A 251 25.02 -4.58 -0.72
N GLY A 252 23.92 -3.86 -0.93
CA GLY A 252 23.78 -2.93 -2.03
C GLY A 252 23.28 -3.62 -3.30
N GLY A 253 23.35 -2.90 -4.40
CA GLY A 253 22.76 -3.29 -5.68
C GLY A 253 22.65 -2.10 -6.63
N ALA A 254 21.90 -2.29 -7.72
CA ALA A 254 21.63 -1.25 -8.69
C ALA A 254 20.14 -0.89 -8.69
N LEU A 255 19.84 0.40 -8.59
CA LEU A 255 18.49 0.94 -8.75
C LEU A 255 18.26 1.36 -10.20
N GLN A 256 17.11 0.98 -10.76
CA GLN A 256 16.72 1.30 -12.12
C GLN A 256 15.28 1.82 -12.17
N ALA A 257 15.01 2.79 -13.03
CA ALA A 257 13.66 3.29 -13.29
C ALA A 257 13.06 2.69 -14.57
N MET A 258 11.74 2.49 -14.58
CA MET A 258 11.01 1.92 -15.71
C MET A 258 10.88 2.93 -16.86
N ARG A 259 11.17 2.47 -18.09
CA ARG A 259 10.81 3.18 -19.33
C ARG A 259 9.93 2.30 -20.20
N VAL A 260 8.76 2.80 -20.54
CA VAL A 260 7.87 2.25 -21.57
C VAL A 260 8.11 3.03 -22.87
N PRO A 261 8.66 2.39 -23.93
CA PRO A 261 8.97 3.11 -25.16
C PRO A 261 7.76 3.83 -25.76
N GLY A 262 7.86 5.14 -25.94
CA GLY A 262 6.79 5.97 -26.52
C GLY A 262 5.69 6.39 -25.53
N VAL A 263 5.80 6.05 -24.25
CA VAL A 263 4.83 6.42 -23.21
C VAL A 263 5.55 7.20 -22.11
N PRO A 264 5.58 8.54 -22.17
CA PRO A 264 6.22 9.37 -21.16
C PRO A 264 5.38 9.50 -19.87
N ASP A 265 4.07 9.27 -19.96
CA ASP A 265 3.12 9.40 -18.85
C ASP A 265 2.09 8.27 -18.95
N LEU A 266 1.98 7.44 -17.90
CA LEU A 266 1.04 6.31 -17.86
C LEU A 266 -0.42 6.76 -17.92
N SER A 267 -0.75 7.95 -17.42
CA SER A 267 -2.14 8.45 -17.41
C SER A 267 -2.71 8.61 -18.83
N ALA A 268 -1.87 8.72 -19.86
CA ALA A 268 -2.30 8.74 -21.26
C ALA A 268 -3.00 7.44 -21.70
N ILE A 269 -2.81 6.35 -20.96
CA ILE A 269 -3.37 5.04 -21.28
C ILE A 269 -4.62 4.82 -20.45
N GLN A 270 -5.77 4.75 -21.11
CA GLN A 270 -7.08 4.65 -20.48
C GLN A 270 -7.82 3.35 -20.86
N GLU A 271 -7.35 2.67 -21.91
CA GLU A 271 -7.96 1.42 -22.35
C GLU A 271 -7.42 0.25 -21.52
N THR A 272 -8.28 -0.29 -20.66
CA THR A 272 -7.94 -1.51 -19.94
C THR A 272 -7.58 -2.63 -20.93
N GLY A 273 -6.50 -3.36 -20.66
CA GLY A 273 -5.94 -4.40 -21.54
C GLY A 273 -4.85 -3.89 -22.47
N ALA A 274 -4.68 -2.57 -22.61
CA ALA A 274 -3.54 -1.98 -23.28
C ALA A 274 -2.25 -2.58 -22.70
N SER A 275 -1.40 -3.08 -23.61
CA SER A 275 -0.20 -3.84 -23.25
C SER A 275 1.00 -3.34 -24.04
N PHE A 276 2.12 -3.18 -23.34
CA PHE A 276 3.37 -2.66 -23.86
C PHE A 276 4.46 -3.70 -23.65
N ASP A 277 4.95 -4.27 -24.76
CA ASP A 277 6.11 -5.15 -24.76
C ASP A 277 7.42 -4.34 -24.75
N ARG A 278 8.52 -5.00 -24.36
CA ARG A 278 9.88 -4.44 -24.38
C ARG A 278 10.07 -3.26 -23.43
N VAL A 279 9.41 -3.30 -22.27
CA VAL A 279 9.70 -2.37 -21.16
C VAL A 279 11.20 -2.36 -20.88
N GLU A 280 11.80 -1.17 -20.90
CA GLU A 280 13.21 -0.91 -20.62
C GLU A 280 13.36 -0.55 -19.13
N TRP A 281 14.56 -0.82 -18.59
CA TRP A 281 14.95 -0.41 -17.25
C TRP A 281 16.25 0.36 -17.38
N VAL A 282 16.29 1.57 -16.84
CA VAL A 282 17.38 2.53 -17.01
C VAL A 282 18.01 2.75 -15.64
N ASP A 283 19.33 2.65 -15.56
CA ASP A 283 20.04 2.93 -14.30
C ASP A 283 19.70 4.33 -13.80
N VAL A 284 19.41 4.44 -12.51
CA VAL A 284 19.24 5.73 -11.86
C VAL A 284 20.62 6.38 -11.72
N PRO A 285 20.83 7.60 -12.26
CA PRO A 285 22.15 8.23 -12.26
C PRO A 285 22.75 8.45 -10.86
N ASP A 286 21.95 8.99 -9.94
CA ASP A 286 22.30 9.18 -8.53
C ASP A 286 21.15 8.67 -7.64
N PRO A 287 21.22 7.44 -7.11
CA PRO A 287 20.17 6.89 -6.27
C PRO A 287 20.05 7.61 -4.92
N LEU A 288 21.07 8.33 -4.46
CA LEU A 288 21.00 9.04 -3.18
C LEU A 288 20.36 10.42 -3.30
N ALA A 289 20.14 10.91 -4.53
CA ALA A 289 19.61 12.24 -4.79
C ALA A 289 20.37 13.31 -3.97
N GLU A 290 21.70 13.26 -4.00
CA GLU A 290 22.57 14.15 -3.22
C GLU A 290 22.30 15.61 -3.57
N GLU A 291 22.05 15.89 -4.84
CA GLU A 291 21.68 17.23 -5.33
C GLU A 291 20.27 17.25 -5.92
N THR A 292 19.94 16.29 -6.78
CA THR A 292 18.70 16.30 -7.59
C THR A 292 17.81 15.11 -7.22
N PRO A 293 16.55 15.32 -6.80
CA PRO A 293 15.57 14.25 -6.62
C PRO A 293 15.50 13.34 -7.85
N ILE A 294 15.34 12.03 -7.65
CA ILE A 294 15.54 11.03 -8.71
C ILE A 294 14.65 11.30 -9.93
N ARG A 295 13.37 11.64 -9.72
CA ARG A 295 12.42 11.95 -10.79
C ARG A 295 12.78 13.17 -11.65
N PHE A 296 13.72 14.01 -11.22
CA PHE A 296 14.22 15.17 -11.96
C PHE A 296 15.56 14.91 -12.68
N GLN A 297 16.17 13.75 -12.50
CA GLN A 297 17.48 13.45 -13.09
C GLN A 297 17.39 13.19 -14.60
N ASP A 298 18.50 13.39 -15.30
CA ASP A 298 18.59 13.14 -16.74
C ASP A 298 18.74 11.63 -17.04
N PHE A 299 17.66 11.00 -17.49
CA PHE A 299 17.65 9.60 -17.97
C PHE A 299 18.07 9.46 -19.44
N GLY A 300 18.65 10.51 -20.02
CA GLY A 300 19.13 10.58 -21.39
C GLY A 300 18.03 10.91 -22.41
N PRO A 301 18.38 10.93 -23.71
CA PRO A 301 17.53 11.49 -24.77
C PRO A 301 16.21 10.76 -25.00
N LYS A 302 16.05 9.55 -24.45
CA LYS A 302 14.81 8.76 -24.52
C LYS A 302 13.84 9.05 -23.36
N GLY A 303 14.22 9.89 -22.39
CA GLY A 303 13.40 10.26 -21.23
C GLY A 303 13.13 9.10 -20.27
N ILE A 304 12.13 9.22 -19.41
CA ILE A 304 11.67 8.15 -18.52
C ILE A 304 10.13 8.17 -18.47
N THR A 305 9.50 7.08 -18.03
CA THR A 305 8.04 7.01 -17.91
C THR A 305 7.61 7.44 -16.50
N HIS A 306 6.77 8.46 -16.43
CA HIS A 306 6.21 8.97 -15.19
C HIS A 306 4.77 8.49 -14.97
N ALA A 307 4.33 8.53 -13.73
CA ALA A 307 2.92 8.38 -13.35
C ALA A 307 2.65 9.18 -12.08
N GLN A 308 1.47 9.79 -11.99
CA GLN A 308 1.05 10.54 -10.82
C GLN A 308 0.56 9.58 -9.73
N LYS A 309 0.94 9.85 -8.47
CA LYS A 309 0.51 9.12 -7.27
C LYS A 309 0.66 7.60 -7.39
N LEU A 310 1.92 7.12 -7.53
CA LEU A 310 2.19 5.68 -7.58
C LEU A 310 2.22 5.12 -6.17
N GLU A 311 1.28 4.21 -5.85
CA GLU A 311 1.10 3.74 -4.48
C GLU A 311 1.29 2.24 -4.27
N GLY A 312 0.26 1.53 -3.82
CA GLY A 312 0.33 0.12 -3.45
C GLY A 312 1.05 -0.76 -4.48
N CYS A 313 1.92 -1.64 -4.01
CA CYS A 313 2.77 -2.49 -4.84
C CYS A 313 2.77 -3.92 -4.26
N TYR A 314 2.49 -4.93 -5.08
CA TYR A 314 2.47 -6.32 -4.61
C TYR A 314 2.89 -7.33 -5.68
N TRP A 315 3.38 -8.48 -5.20
CA TRP A 315 3.70 -9.61 -6.07
C TRP A 315 2.54 -10.61 -6.11
N GLY A 316 2.08 -10.95 -7.32
CA GLY A 316 1.00 -11.92 -7.55
C GLY A 316 1.34 -12.88 -8.69
N GLY A 317 1.28 -14.18 -8.43
CA GLY A 317 1.63 -15.22 -9.42
C GLY A 317 3.08 -15.08 -9.93
N ARG A 318 3.24 -14.46 -11.10
CA ARG A 318 4.54 -14.22 -11.80
C ARG A 318 4.81 -12.75 -12.10
N SER A 319 4.02 -11.84 -11.55
CA SER A 319 4.04 -10.44 -11.93
C SER A 319 4.03 -9.56 -10.69
N VAL A 320 4.59 -8.37 -10.85
CA VAL A 320 4.35 -7.26 -9.92
C VAL A 320 3.17 -6.47 -10.42
N TYR A 321 2.40 -5.94 -9.49
CA TYR A 321 1.27 -5.07 -9.73
C TYR A 321 1.46 -3.81 -8.90
N PHE A 322 1.11 -2.67 -9.47
CA PHE A 322 1.24 -1.39 -8.79
C PHE A 322 0.08 -0.46 -9.12
N VAL A 323 -0.22 0.44 -8.20
CA VAL A 323 -1.32 1.38 -8.29
C VAL A 323 -0.84 2.74 -8.79
N SER A 324 -1.67 3.42 -9.58
CA SER A 324 -1.60 4.87 -9.78
C SER A 324 -2.96 5.43 -9.38
N SER A 325 -3.01 6.13 -8.25
CA SER A 325 -4.24 6.26 -7.47
C SER A 325 -5.17 7.34 -8.02
N PHE A 326 -4.58 8.38 -8.59
CA PHE A 326 -5.27 9.28 -9.50
C PHE A 326 -4.29 9.91 -10.48
N ALA A 327 -4.84 10.52 -11.52
CA ALA A 327 -4.11 11.49 -12.31
C ALA A 327 -5.05 12.64 -12.68
N ARG A 328 -4.54 13.87 -12.61
CA ARG A 328 -5.31 15.10 -12.84
C ARG A 328 -4.63 15.97 -13.89
N SER A 329 -5.30 16.18 -15.01
CA SER A 329 -4.82 16.98 -16.13
C SER A 329 -4.67 18.46 -15.76
N SER A 330 -5.40 18.93 -14.75
CA SER A 330 -5.22 20.25 -14.14
C SER A 330 -3.89 20.41 -13.40
N GLU A 331 -3.35 19.33 -12.85
CA GLU A 331 -2.01 19.25 -12.24
C GLU A 331 -0.96 18.83 -13.28
N GLY A 332 -1.46 18.29 -14.39
CA GLY A 332 -0.76 18.17 -15.65
C GLY A 332 -0.44 16.73 -16.08
N SER A 333 -1.14 15.76 -15.54
CA SER A 333 -1.17 14.45 -16.19
C SER A 333 -1.64 14.57 -17.66
N ALA A 334 -1.27 13.58 -18.48
CA ALA A 334 -1.71 13.50 -19.87
C ALA A 334 -3.23 13.23 -20.02
N ALA A 335 -3.86 12.60 -19.03
CA ALA A 335 -5.31 12.47 -18.91
C ALA A 335 -5.75 12.28 -17.45
N ASP A 336 -7.04 12.48 -17.20
CA ASP A 336 -7.65 12.23 -15.89
C ASP A 336 -7.92 10.74 -15.69
N HIS A 337 -7.68 10.23 -14.48
CA HIS A 337 -8.24 8.97 -14.00
C HIS A 337 -8.38 8.97 -12.47
N TYR A 338 -9.24 8.09 -11.96
CA TYR A 338 -9.59 7.99 -10.53
C TYR A 338 -8.97 6.77 -9.87
N GLY A 339 -8.01 6.16 -10.57
CA GLY A 339 -7.27 4.98 -10.15
C GLY A 339 -6.93 4.10 -11.34
N GLN A 340 -5.75 3.51 -11.32
CA GLN A 340 -5.31 2.50 -12.26
C GLN A 340 -4.52 1.42 -11.52
N ILE A 341 -4.69 0.17 -11.95
CA ILE A 341 -3.80 -0.91 -11.53
C ILE A 341 -3.08 -1.44 -12.77
N TRP A 342 -1.77 -1.42 -12.68
CA TRP A 342 -0.86 -1.89 -13.71
C TRP A 342 -0.27 -3.23 -13.30
N ARG A 343 0.00 -4.07 -14.30
CA ARG A 343 0.68 -5.37 -14.13
C ARG A 343 1.95 -5.37 -14.97
N TYR A 344 3.08 -5.69 -14.34
CA TYR A 344 4.35 -5.96 -15.03
C TYR A 344 4.75 -7.43 -14.92
N ASP A 345 4.92 -8.09 -16.07
CA ASP A 345 5.49 -9.44 -16.19
C ASP A 345 6.99 -9.31 -16.54
N PRO A 346 7.91 -9.62 -15.60
CA PRO A 346 9.34 -9.50 -15.83
C PRO A 346 9.89 -10.53 -16.83
N ASP A 347 9.30 -11.72 -16.92
CA ASP A 347 9.75 -12.76 -17.84
C ASP A 347 9.47 -12.35 -19.30
N ARG A 348 8.36 -11.64 -19.53
CA ARG A 348 7.97 -11.13 -20.86
C ARG A 348 8.41 -9.69 -21.11
N ARG A 349 8.85 -8.97 -20.08
CA ARG A 349 9.06 -7.51 -20.10
C ARG A 349 7.84 -6.78 -20.63
N ARG A 350 6.66 -7.15 -20.12
CA ARG A 350 5.36 -6.64 -20.57
C ARG A 350 4.67 -5.89 -19.45
N LEU A 351 4.25 -4.66 -19.73
CA LEU A 351 3.36 -3.87 -18.87
C LEU A 351 1.94 -3.93 -19.43
N THR A 352 0.93 -4.15 -18.60
CA THR A 352 -0.48 -4.18 -18.99
C THR A 352 -1.32 -3.37 -18.01
N LEU A 353 -2.18 -2.49 -18.50
CA LEU A 353 -3.20 -1.82 -17.68
C LEU A 353 -4.33 -2.82 -17.40
N VAL A 354 -4.52 -3.22 -16.14
CA VAL A 354 -5.47 -4.29 -15.79
C VAL A 354 -6.78 -3.75 -15.21
N ILE A 355 -6.77 -2.57 -14.59
CA ILE A 355 -7.94 -1.96 -13.95
C ILE A 355 -7.90 -0.45 -14.19
N VAL A 356 -9.04 0.16 -14.50
CA VAL A 356 -9.25 1.62 -14.51
C VAL A 356 -10.50 1.96 -13.70
N PHE A 357 -10.34 2.84 -12.73
CA PHE A 357 -11.41 3.39 -11.90
C PHE A 357 -11.98 4.67 -12.55
N GLY A 358 -13.31 4.83 -12.49
CA GLY A 358 -14.03 5.88 -13.23
C GLY A 358 -14.64 6.97 -12.32
N PRO A 359 -14.97 8.14 -12.88
CA PRO A 359 -15.42 9.35 -12.17
C PRO A 359 -16.74 9.24 -11.37
N ASP A 360 -17.50 8.17 -11.55
CA ASP A 360 -18.88 8.04 -11.04
C ASP A 360 -19.01 6.92 -10.00
N THR A 361 -18.06 6.78 -9.08
CA THR A 361 -18.35 6.12 -7.81
C THR A 361 -19.15 7.08 -6.95
N ASP A 362 -20.44 6.78 -6.77
CA ASP A 362 -21.24 7.40 -5.71
C ASP A 362 -20.40 7.45 -4.42
N VAL A 363 -20.37 8.56 -3.69
CA VAL A 363 -19.67 8.70 -2.39
C VAL A 363 -20.15 7.69 -1.32
N GLN A 364 -21.18 6.89 -1.62
CA GLN A 364 -21.64 5.73 -0.85
C GLN A 364 -21.16 4.36 -1.38
N LEU A 365 -20.47 4.32 -2.52
CA LEU A 365 -19.96 3.13 -3.20
C LEU A 365 -18.43 3.18 -3.26
N PRO A 366 -17.75 2.04 -3.09
CA PRO A 366 -16.30 2.00 -3.18
C PRO A 366 -15.80 2.17 -4.63
N GLY A 367 -14.61 2.75 -4.80
CA GLY A 367 -13.80 2.66 -6.03
C GLY A 367 -13.18 3.95 -6.54
N GLU A 368 -12.73 4.85 -5.67
CA GLU A 368 -11.83 5.97 -6.03
C GLU A 368 -10.58 5.97 -5.17
N GLU A 369 -9.49 6.53 -5.70
CA GLU A 369 -8.21 6.71 -5.00
C GLU A 369 -7.74 5.42 -4.28
N PRO A 370 -7.60 4.29 -5.02
CA PRO A 370 -7.04 3.07 -4.45
C PRO A 370 -5.62 3.35 -3.96
N ASP A 371 -5.30 2.93 -2.75
CA ASP A 371 -3.94 3.03 -2.22
C ASP A 371 -3.42 1.62 -1.88
N ASN A 372 -3.53 1.22 -0.61
CA ASN A 372 -2.95 0.00 -0.09
C ASN A 372 -3.71 -1.23 -0.58
N ILE A 373 -3.01 -2.21 -1.16
CA ILE A 373 -3.62 -3.42 -1.72
C ILE A 373 -2.98 -4.71 -1.24
N CYS A 374 -3.79 -5.75 -1.05
CA CYS A 374 -3.30 -7.09 -0.76
C CYS A 374 -4.09 -8.17 -1.51
N LEU A 375 -3.47 -9.36 -1.66
CA LEU A 375 -4.17 -10.52 -2.21
C LEU A 375 -5.25 -11.01 -1.23
N ALA A 376 -6.47 -11.20 -1.73
CA ALA A 376 -7.57 -11.80 -0.98
C ALA A 376 -7.53 -13.33 -1.05
N PRO A 377 -7.98 -14.04 0.00
CA PRO A 377 -8.07 -15.51 0.04
C PRO A 377 -8.90 -16.06 -1.12
N SER A 378 -10.02 -15.40 -1.41
CA SER A 378 -10.99 -15.80 -2.43
C SER A 378 -10.49 -15.66 -3.86
N GLY A 379 -9.23 -15.31 -4.08
CA GLY A 379 -8.73 -15.09 -5.40
C GLY A 379 -9.10 -13.71 -5.96
N GLY A 380 -9.00 -12.66 -5.15
CA GLY A 380 -9.18 -11.28 -5.56
C GLY A 380 -8.11 -10.35 -5.00
N LEU A 381 -8.36 -9.04 -5.06
CA LEU A 381 -7.64 -8.04 -4.27
C LEU A 381 -8.54 -7.54 -3.14
N MET A 382 -7.94 -7.17 -2.02
CA MET A 382 -8.51 -6.20 -1.10
C MET A 382 -7.77 -4.89 -1.31
N VAL A 383 -8.52 -3.81 -1.35
CA VAL A 383 -8.04 -2.47 -1.61
C VAL A 383 -8.56 -1.57 -0.50
N ALA A 384 -7.66 -0.84 0.12
CA ALA A 384 -8.00 0.24 1.02
C ALA A 384 -8.17 1.54 0.22
N GLU A 385 -9.20 2.30 0.59
CA GLU A 385 -9.43 3.64 0.05
C GLU A 385 -8.77 4.69 0.94
N ASP A 386 -8.15 5.65 0.27
CA ASP A 386 -7.73 6.95 0.81
C ASP A 386 -8.31 8.05 -0.10
N GLY A 387 -9.63 8.22 -0.01
CA GLY A 387 -10.37 9.18 -0.84
C GLY A 387 -11.06 10.29 -0.05
N GLU A 388 -11.71 11.25 -0.73
CA GLU A 388 -12.58 12.20 -0.04
C GLU A 388 -13.97 11.58 0.25
N GLY A 389 -14.26 11.22 1.51
CA GLY A 389 -15.61 10.81 1.91
C GLY A 389 -15.69 9.57 2.80
N ALA A 390 -16.64 8.68 2.52
CA ALA A 390 -16.80 7.44 3.27
C ALA A 390 -15.71 6.44 2.87
N GLN A 391 -14.86 6.07 3.82
CA GLN A 391 -13.73 5.18 3.56
C GLN A 391 -14.14 3.70 3.61
N HIS A 392 -13.70 2.92 2.62
CA HIS A 392 -13.91 1.49 2.58
C HIS A 392 -12.60 0.69 2.49
N VAL A 393 -12.70 -0.56 2.95
CA VAL A 393 -11.96 -1.64 2.30
C VAL A 393 -12.91 -2.28 1.31
N TYR A 394 -12.52 -2.41 0.05
CA TYR A 394 -13.30 -3.13 -0.94
C TYR A 394 -12.52 -4.28 -1.54
N GLY A 395 -13.25 -5.30 -1.98
CA GLY A 395 -12.69 -6.42 -2.70
C GLY A 395 -12.90 -6.27 -4.20
N VAL A 396 -11.89 -6.66 -4.96
CA VAL A 396 -11.96 -6.83 -6.41
C VAL A 396 -11.92 -8.32 -6.70
N THR A 397 -13.02 -8.90 -7.19
CA THR A 397 -13.04 -10.31 -7.55
C THR A 397 -12.17 -10.59 -8.77
N THR A 398 -11.93 -11.88 -9.01
CA THR A 398 -11.15 -12.36 -10.15
C THR A 398 -11.72 -12.01 -11.53
N ARG A 399 -12.98 -11.59 -11.57
CA ARG A 399 -13.74 -11.15 -12.75
C ARG A 399 -13.92 -9.62 -12.82
N GLY A 400 -13.28 -8.87 -11.93
CA GLY A 400 -13.40 -7.41 -11.86
C GLY A 400 -14.66 -6.90 -11.15
N GLU A 401 -15.44 -7.77 -10.49
CA GLU A 401 -16.57 -7.30 -9.69
C GLU A 401 -16.05 -6.65 -8.40
N VAL A 402 -16.40 -5.39 -8.15
CA VAL A 402 -16.07 -4.68 -6.91
C VAL A 402 -17.18 -4.84 -5.88
N TYR A 403 -16.80 -5.06 -4.62
CA TYR A 403 -17.74 -5.18 -3.51
C TYR A 403 -17.17 -4.55 -2.24
N PRO A 404 -17.99 -3.88 -1.43
CA PRO A 404 -17.54 -3.36 -0.13
C PRO A 404 -17.27 -4.52 0.82
N MET A 405 -16.14 -4.49 1.53
CA MET A 405 -15.75 -5.45 2.56
C MET A 405 -15.81 -4.84 3.96
N ALA A 406 -15.45 -3.57 4.11
CA ALA A 406 -15.58 -2.84 5.36
C ALA A 406 -15.86 -1.36 5.10
N ARG A 407 -16.52 -0.69 6.04
CA ARG A 407 -16.65 0.78 6.04
C ARG A 407 -16.27 1.36 7.39
N GLY A 408 -15.47 2.41 7.38
CA GLY A 408 -15.05 3.15 8.56
C GLY A 408 -16.23 3.91 9.18
N ARG A 409 -16.39 3.79 10.50
CA ARG A 409 -17.40 4.54 11.27
C ARG A 409 -16.79 5.36 12.41
N GLN A 410 -15.47 5.42 12.49
CA GLN A 410 -14.75 6.29 13.41
C GLN A 410 -14.83 7.73 12.91
N ASN A 411 -15.74 8.53 13.49
CA ASN A 411 -15.90 9.93 13.12
C ASN A 411 -14.73 10.76 13.66
N THR A 412 -13.96 11.36 12.76
CA THR A 412 -12.83 12.26 13.05
C THR A 412 -13.23 13.74 13.01
N GLY A 413 -14.43 14.04 12.50
CA GLY A 413 -15.01 15.37 12.44
C GLY A 413 -15.91 15.67 13.64
N THR A 414 -16.96 16.45 13.40
CA THR A 414 -18.00 16.75 14.39
C THR A 414 -19.24 15.90 14.15
N PRO A 415 -20.17 15.79 15.11
CA PRO A 415 -21.47 15.15 14.85
C PRO A 415 -22.26 15.81 13.70
N GLU A 416 -22.11 17.12 13.51
CA GLU A 416 -22.80 17.91 12.49
C GLU A 416 -22.10 17.84 11.12
N GLU A 417 -20.78 17.73 11.13
CA GLU A 417 -19.91 17.63 9.95
C GLU A 417 -18.98 16.41 10.12
N PRO A 418 -19.50 15.19 9.87
CA PRO A 418 -18.73 13.98 10.08
C PRO A 418 -17.63 13.82 9.03
N ALA A 419 -16.47 13.35 9.47
CA ALA A 419 -15.34 12.95 8.64
C ALA A 419 -14.88 11.56 9.05
N TRP A 420 -14.24 10.83 8.15
CA TRP A 420 -13.82 9.44 8.37
C TRP A 420 -12.34 9.33 8.04
N GLY A 421 -11.56 8.68 8.90
CA GLY A 421 -10.17 8.37 8.61
C GLY A 421 -10.05 7.27 7.56
N GLU A 422 -9.04 7.38 6.71
CA GLU A 422 -8.65 6.39 5.68
C GLU A 422 -8.37 5.00 6.29
N PHE A 423 -8.47 3.99 5.44
CA PHE A 423 -7.97 2.66 5.77
C PHE A 423 -6.57 2.49 5.20
N ALA A 424 -5.71 1.80 5.96
CA ALA A 424 -4.37 1.47 5.53
C ALA A 424 -3.93 0.08 6.02
N GLY A 425 -2.84 -0.43 5.48
CA GLY A 425 -2.18 -1.64 5.97
C GLY A 425 -3.05 -2.91 5.93
N VAL A 426 -3.93 -3.04 4.93
CA VAL A 426 -4.74 -4.24 4.75
C VAL A 426 -3.84 -5.45 4.44
N CYS A 427 -3.93 -6.50 5.26
CA CYS A 427 -3.20 -7.75 5.04
C CYS A 427 -3.97 -8.96 5.60
N PHE A 428 -3.52 -10.17 5.28
CA PHE A 428 -4.11 -11.41 5.79
C PHE A 428 -3.14 -12.16 6.69
N SER A 429 -3.70 -12.88 7.68
CA SER A 429 -2.96 -13.90 8.41
C SER A 429 -2.38 -14.95 7.44
N PRO A 430 -1.28 -15.63 7.81
CA PRO A 430 -0.65 -16.63 6.94
C PRO A 430 -1.57 -17.78 6.51
N ASP A 431 -2.59 -18.08 7.30
CA ASP A 431 -3.63 -19.09 7.02
C ASP A 431 -4.85 -18.51 6.28
N TYR A 432 -4.87 -17.21 6.00
CA TYR A 432 -5.92 -16.49 5.29
C TYR A 432 -7.31 -16.52 5.98
N ASP A 433 -7.36 -16.84 7.28
CA ASP A 433 -8.59 -16.87 8.08
C ASP A 433 -8.93 -15.53 8.77
N THR A 434 -8.00 -14.58 8.74
CA THR A 434 -8.15 -13.25 9.36
C THR A 434 -7.59 -12.18 8.44
N MET A 435 -8.38 -11.14 8.18
CA MET A 435 -7.89 -9.89 7.60
C MET A 435 -7.51 -8.94 8.73
N PHE A 436 -6.34 -8.35 8.68
CA PHE A 436 -5.95 -7.23 9.53
C PHE A 436 -6.03 -5.94 8.72
N VAL A 437 -6.45 -4.85 9.36
CA VAL A 437 -6.57 -3.54 8.72
C VAL A 437 -6.44 -2.44 9.77
N ASN A 438 -5.85 -1.31 9.38
CA ASN A 438 -5.76 -0.12 10.21
C ASN A 438 -6.76 0.94 9.75
N CYS A 439 -7.41 1.61 10.70
CA CYS A 439 -7.90 2.96 10.50
C CYS A 439 -6.76 3.91 10.88
N TYR A 440 -6.42 4.84 9.99
CA TYR A 440 -5.25 5.69 10.13
C TYR A 440 -5.36 6.66 11.31
N THR A 441 -6.48 7.36 11.41
CA THR A 441 -6.75 8.36 12.46
C THR A 441 -8.20 8.32 12.97
N PRO A 442 -8.42 8.32 14.30
CA PRO A 442 -7.43 7.97 15.32
C PRO A 442 -6.97 6.52 15.13
N GLY A 443 -5.67 6.29 15.24
CA GLY A 443 -5.04 5.01 14.90
C GLY A 443 -5.72 3.82 15.57
N THR A 444 -6.28 2.89 14.79
CA THR A 444 -6.93 1.68 15.34
C THR A 444 -6.67 0.47 14.45
N THR A 445 -6.10 -0.59 15.02
CA THR A 445 -5.83 -1.85 14.31
C THR A 445 -6.93 -2.88 14.61
N PHE A 446 -7.51 -3.46 13.56
CA PHE A 446 -8.57 -4.46 13.63
C PHE A 446 -8.09 -5.83 13.16
N ALA A 447 -8.62 -6.89 13.77
CA ALA A 447 -8.62 -8.25 13.24
C ALA A 447 -10.05 -8.64 12.83
N VAL A 448 -10.29 -8.82 11.55
CA VAL A 448 -11.59 -9.16 10.94
C VAL A 448 -11.62 -10.66 10.62
N THR A 449 -12.55 -11.37 11.24
CA THR A 449 -12.74 -12.81 11.07
C THR A 449 -14.13 -13.09 10.52
N GLY A 450 -14.24 -14.10 9.68
CA GLY A 450 -15.51 -14.47 9.06
C GLY A 450 -15.32 -15.53 7.98
N PRO A 451 -16.33 -15.72 7.13
CA PRO A 451 -16.33 -16.78 6.13
C PRO A 451 -15.50 -16.43 4.88
N TRP A 452 -14.19 -16.25 5.04
CA TRP A 452 -13.26 -15.85 3.97
C TRP A 452 -13.11 -16.86 2.82
N HIS A 453 -13.40 -18.15 3.07
CA HIS A 453 -13.25 -19.24 2.09
C HIS A 453 -14.56 -19.63 1.39
N ARG A 454 -15.47 -18.67 1.18
CA ARG A 454 -16.81 -18.93 0.62
C ARG A 454 -16.88 -18.90 -0.90
#